data_AF-A0A942VF41-F1
#
_entry.id   AF-A0A942VF41-F1
#
_cell.length_a   1.000
_cell.length_b   1.000
_cell.length_c   1.000
_cell.angle_alpha   90.00
_cell.angle_beta   90.00
_cell.angle_gamma   90.00
#
_symmetry.space_group_name_H-M   'P 1'
#
loop_
_entity.id
_entity.type
_entity.pdbx_description
1 polymer ?
#
loop_
_entity_poly.entity_id
_entity_poly.type
_entity_poly.pdbx_seq_one_letter_code
_entity_poly.pdbx_strand_id
1 'polypeptide(L)'
;MSAFGEVTQVVFIEINISDIFGKATPDKQNQVLLLLIMDCKLNGKRLEYKLKAPFDKLIACKDCRDWPQIAVDNLDEFEMVKV
;
A
#
# COMPACT_ATOMS: atom_id res chain seq x y z
N MET A 1 -9.55 -22.53 -1.16
CA MET A 1 -9.62 -21.39 -2.08
C MET A 1 -8.28 -21.34 -2.79
N SER A 2 -8.27 -21.11 -4.12
CA SER A 2 -7.05 -21.24 -4.92
C SER A 2 -6.16 -20.01 -4.76
N ALA A 3 -4.85 -20.22 -4.59
CA ALA A 3 -3.81 -19.19 -4.54
C ALA A 3 -3.87 -18.18 -5.72
N PHE A 4 -4.56 -18.54 -6.80
CA PHE A 4 -4.87 -17.66 -7.92
C PHE A 4 -5.76 -16.47 -7.56
N GLY A 5 -6.71 -16.61 -6.64
CA GLY A 5 -7.59 -15.51 -6.22
C GLY A 5 -6.86 -14.44 -5.41
N GLU A 6 -5.89 -14.85 -4.61
CA GLU A 6 -5.14 -13.99 -3.67
C GLU A 6 -4.04 -13.19 -4.38
N VAL A 7 -3.30 -13.81 -5.31
CA VAL A 7 -2.31 -13.12 -6.17
C VAL A 7 -2.98 -12.00 -7.00
N THR A 8 -4.24 -12.18 -7.37
CA THR A 8 -4.99 -11.18 -8.14
C THR A 8 -5.27 -9.92 -7.33
N GLN A 9 -5.48 -10.01 -6.01
CA GLN A 9 -5.74 -8.84 -5.15
C GLN A 9 -4.49 -7.98 -4.94
N VAL A 10 -3.33 -8.60 -4.69
CA VAL A 10 -2.06 -7.89 -4.48
C VAL A 10 -1.64 -7.15 -5.75
N VAL A 11 -1.74 -7.82 -6.91
CA VAL A 11 -1.48 -7.22 -8.22
C VAL A 11 -2.50 -6.12 -8.54
N PHE A 12 -3.76 -6.25 -8.11
CA PHE A 12 -4.75 -5.18 -8.25
C PHE A 12 -4.41 -3.93 -7.46
N ILE A 13 -3.83 -4.07 -6.26
CA ILE A 13 -3.40 -2.97 -5.41
C ILE A 13 -2.22 -2.23 -6.07
N GLU A 14 -1.22 -2.95 -6.59
CA GLU A 14 -0.07 -2.36 -7.28
C GLU A 14 -0.46 -1.62 -8.58
N ILE A 15 -1.31 -2.24 -9.41
CA ILE A 15 -1.74 -1.64 -10.68
C ILE A 15 -2.65 -0.44 -10.44
N ASN A 16 -3.55 -0.47 -9.44
CA ASN A 16 -4.42 0.68 -9.16
C ASN A 16 -3.67 1.85 -8.53
N ILE A 17 -2.75 1.64 -7.58
CA ILE A 17 -2.17 2.76 -6.84
C ILE A 17 -1.35 3.68 -7.75
N SER A 18 -0.49 3.13 -8.62
CA SER A 18 0.30 3.94 -9.55
C SER A 18 -0.59 4.70 -10.56
N ASP A 19 -1.64 4.06 -11.07
CA ASP A 19 -2.57 4.69 -12.00
C ASP A 19 -3.45 5.74 -11.30
N ILE A 20 -3.87 5.50 -10.04
CA ILE A 20 -4.60 6.47 -9.22
C ILE A 20 -3.73 7.68 -8.94
N PHE A 21 -2.45 7.52 -8.58
CA PHE A 21 -1.56 8.67 -8.40
C PHE A 21 -1.28 9.41 -9.71
N GLY A 22 -1.22 8.71 -10.85
CA GLY A 22 -0.98 9.35 -12.15
C GLY A 22 -2.20 10.07 -12.75
N LYS A 23 -3.42 9.62 -12.45
CA LYS A 23 -4.64 10.03 -13.18
C LYS A 23 -5.78 10.55 -12.30
N ALA A 24 -5.76 10.31 -10.99
CA ALA A 24 -6.88 10.68 -10.12
C ALA A 24 -6.83 12.14 -9.66
N THR A 25 -7.97 12.63 -9.18
CA THR A 25 -8.09 13.95 -8.57
C THR A 25 -7.28 14.03 -7.28
N PRO A 26 -6.87 15.24 -6.83
CA PRO A 26 -6.17 15.42 -5.57
C PRO A 26 -6.88 14.77 -4.36
N ASP A 27 -8.21 14.81 -4.33
CA ASP A 27 -9.00 14.19 -3.26
C ASP A 27 -8.84 12.66 -3.21
N LYS A 28 -8.85 12.00 -4.38
CA LYS A 28 -8.63 10.56 -4.48
C LYS A 28 -7.20 10.17 -4.15
N GLN A 29 -6.22 10.97 -4.59
CA GLN A 29 -4.82 10.80 -4.19
C GLN A 29 -4.67 10.90 -2.68
N ASN A 30 -5.31 11.89 -2.04
CA ASN A 30 -5.31 12.03 -0.59
C ASN A 30 -5.98 10.85 0.12
N GLN A 31 -7.08 10.30 -0.40
CA GLN A 31 -7.69 9.09 0.15
C GLN A 31 -6.71 7.90 0.11
N VAL A 32 -6.01 7.71 -1.00
CA VAL A 32 -4.99 6.65 -1.10
C VAL A 32 -3.83 6.90 -0.14
N LEU A 33 -3.33 8.13 -0.04
CA LEU A 33 -2.29 8.46 0.95
C LEU A 33 -2.75 8.14 2.36
N LEU A 34 -3.98 8.49 2.74
CA LEU A 34 -4.54 8.18 4.06
C LEU A 34 -4.64 6.67 4.34
N LEU A 35 -4.70 5.81 3.33
CA LEU A 35 -4.62 4.35 3.51
C LEU A 35 -3.18 3.88 3.79
N LEU A 36 -2.19 4.53 3.19
CA LEU A 36 -0.79 4.11 3.22
C LEU A 36 0.02 4.70 4.37
N ILE A 37 -0.28 5.94 4.78
CA ILE A 37 0.54 6.71 5.71
C ILE A 37 -0.23 7.16 6.96
N MET A 38 0.49 7.37 8.05
CA MET A 38 -0.01 7.90 9.32
C MET A 38 1.01 8.82 9.98
N ASP A 39 0.62 9.44 11.10
CA ASP A 39 1.45 10.35 11.89
C ASP A 39 2.06 11.49 11.04
N CYS A 40 1.30 12.00 10.07
CA CYS A 40 1.73 13.05 9.16
C CYS A 40 2.06 14.35 9.92
N LYS A 41 3.29 14.83 9.79
CA LYS A 41 3.77 16.07 10.40
C LYS A 41 4.53 16.90 9.37
N LEU A 42 4.30 18.21 9.41
CA LEU A 42 5.06 19.14 8.58
C LEU A 42 6.27 19.65 9.36
N ASN A 43 7.47 19.32 8.89
CA ASN A 43 8.73 19.84 9.41
C ASN A 43 9.31 20.85 8.40
N GLY A 44 8.97 22.13 8.58
CA GLY A 44 9.28 23.18 7.63
C GLY A 44 8.60 22.96 6.28
N LYS A 45 9.38 22.54 5.27
CA LYS A 45 8.89 22.18 3.92
C LYS A 45 8.82 20.68 3.66
N ARG A 46 9.14 19.84 4.66
CA ARG A 46 9.17 18.37 4.52
C ARG A 46 7.97 17.75 5.21
N LEU A 47 7.25 16.87 4.50
CA LEU A 47 6.26 15.99 5.12
C LEU A 47 6.98 14.78 5.71
N GLU A 48 6.90 14.62 7.02
CA GLU A 48 7.31 13.43 7.73
C GLU A 48 6.08 12.57 8.01
N TYR A 49 6.20 11.26 7.80
CA TYR A 49 5.11 10.31 8.00
C TYR A 49 5.66 8.95 8.38
N LYS A 50 4.80 8.09 8.92
CA LYS A 50 5.04 6.65 9.07
C LYS A 50 4.17 5.88 8.08
N LEU A 51 4.65 4.72 7.66
CA LEU A 51 3.82 3.78 6.90
C LEU A 51 2.89 3.04 7.85
N LYS A 52 1.64 2.83 7.42
CA LYS A 52 0.69 1.97 8.12
C LYS A 52 1.03 0.50 7.86
N ALA A 53 0.80 -0.35 8.85
CA ALA A 53 0.80 -1.79 8.63
C ALA A 53 -0.38 -2.17 7.70
N PRO A 54 -0.20 -3.17 6.83
CA PRO A 54 1.00 -3.99 6.62
C PRO A 54 1.97 -3.46 5.55
N PHE A 55 1.79 -2.22 5.05
CA PHE A 55 2.60 -1.66 3.96
C PHE A 55 4.07 -1.39 4.35
N ASP A 56 4.34 -1.23 5.63
CA ASP A 56 5.70 -1.15 6.19
C ASP A 56 6.53 -2.41 5.88
N LYS A 57 5.89 -3.59 5.81
CA LYS A 57 6.56 -4.86 5.47
C LYS A 57 7.03 -4.90 4.01
N LEU A 58 6.31 -4.26 3.10
CA LEU A 58 6.70 -4.18 1.68
C LEU A 58 7.97 -3.32 1.53
N ILE A 59 8.04 -2.20 2.25
CA ILE A 59 9.20 -1.29 2.21
C ILE A 59 10.41 -1.85 2.96
N ALA A 60 10.19 -2.70 3.97
CA ALA A 60 11.28 -3.42 4.65
C ALA A 60 11.93 -4.47 3.74
N CYS A 61 11.27 -4.86 2.63
CA CYS A 61 11.84 -5.80 1.69
C CYS A 61 13.02 -5.19 0.93
N LYS A 62 14.08 -5.99 0.75
CA LYS A 62 15.27 -5.60 -0.01
C LYS A 62 15.01 -5.55 -1.52
N ASP A 63 14.02 -6.30 -2.00
CA ASP A 63 13.70 -6.45 -3.42
C ASP A 63 12.19 -6.35 -3.64
N CYS A 64 11.75 -5.46 -4.53
CA CYS A 64 10.33 -5.32 -4.81
C CYS A 64 9.70 -6.55 -5.47
N ARG A 65 10.51 -7.43 -6.08
CA ARG A 65 10.04 -8.68 -6.68
C ARG A 65 9.48 -9.67 -5.66
N ASP A 66 9.82 -9.50 -4.39
CA ASP A 66 9.34 -10.35 -3.30
C ASP A 66 8.01 -9.85 -2.70
N TRP A 67 7.52 -8.67 -3.10
CA TRP A 67 6.27 -8.10 -2.60
C TRP A 67 5.06 -9.03 -2.72
N PRO A 68 4.85 -9.77 -3.82
CA PRO A 68 3.74 -10.71 -3.91
C PRO A 68 3.80 -11.79 -2.83
N GLN A 69 4.99 -12.33 -2.56
CA GLN A 69 5.17 -13.36 -1.54
C GLN A 69 4.97 -12.81 -0.13
N ILE A 70 5.50 -11.62 0.16
CA ILE A 70 5.30 -10.95 1.45
C ILE A 70 3.83 -10.67 1.70
N ALA A 71 3.09 -10.24 0.68
CA ALA A 71 1.66 -10.00 0.81
C ALA A 71 0.87 -11.30 1.07
N VAL A 72 1.23 -12.41 0.41
CA VAL A 72 0.64 -13.73 0.65
C VAL A 72 0.97 -14.23 2.07
N ASP A 73 2.22 -14.08 2.51
CA ASP A 73 2.66 -14.53 3.84
C ASP A 73 2.02 -13.74 5.00
N ASN A 74 1.44 -12.57 4.71
CA ASN A 74 0.80 -11.67 5.68
C ASN A 74 -0.64 -11.33 5.26
N LEU A 75 -1.29 -12.25 4.52
CA LEU A 75 -2.59 -12.02 3.89
C LEU A 75 -3.66 -11.53 4.88
N ASP A 76 -3.66 -12.10 6.08
CA ASP A 76 -4.57 -11.75 7.18
C ASP A 76 -4.50 -10.27 7.55
N GLU A 77 -3.31 -9.68 7.57
CA GLU A 77 -3.14 -8.26 7.84
C GLU A 77 -3.56 -7.38 6.66
N PHE A 78 -3.33 -7.83 5.43
CA PHE A 78 -3.74 -7.11 4.22
C PHE A 78 -5.26 -7.13 4.03
N GLU A 79 -5.94 -8.23 4.37
CA GLU A 79 -7.42 -8.35 4.32
C GLU A 79 -8.12 -7.44 5.32
N MET A 80 -7.45 -7.07 6.43
CA MET A 80 -8.01 -6.15 7.42
C MET A 80 -7.99 -4.68 6.99
N VAL A 81 -7.30 -4.34 5.89
CA VAL A 81 -7.29 -2.99 5.34
C VAL A 81 -8.64 -2.69 4.70
N LYS A 82 -9.45 -1.88 5.39
CA LYS A 82 -10.72 -1.37 4.87
C LYS A 82 -10.48 -0.11 4.05
N VAL A 83 -10.84 -0.15 2.77
CA VAL A 83 -10.87 0.98 1.83
C VAL A 83 -12.13 1.80 2.02
#